data_AF-A0A098AWF3-F1
#
_entry.id   AF-A0A098AWF3-F1
#
_cell.length_a   1.000
_cell.length_b   1.000
_cell.length_c   1.000
_cell.angle_alpha   90.00
_cell.angle_beta   90.00
_cell.angle_gamma   90.00
#
_symmetry.space_group_name_H-M   'P 1'
#
loop_
_entity.id
_entity.type
_entity.pdbx_description
1 polymer ?
#
loop_
_entity_poly.entity_id
_entity_poly.type
_entity_poly.pdbx_seq_one_letter_code
_entity_poly.pdbx_strand_id
1 'polypeptide(L)'
;MTFEIKPFSPEEAALFYSNDEKDKELGCIGHLRGDFGHKGREFWHTWFDHQSSLNTPEFKSDIAAVINELRTRGPLKDLGTMVNYCYGHREAKIPGAWHPDTYGFCVNTDRYCYFIRCFPQQGDYNFYIYCYKNEKERLNEKTEGKYIQTAPKKRSHELER
;
A
#
# COMPACT_ATOMS: atom_id res chain seq x y z
N MET A 1 -17.77 -5.42 -1.58
CA MET A 1 -16.68 -4.64 -0.96
C MET A 1 -17.00 -3.17 -1.15
N THR A 2 -16.99 -2.38 -0.08
CA THR A 2 -17.16 -0.93 -0.19
C THR A 2 -15.78 -0.32 -0.33
N PHE A 3 -15.49 0.27 -1.49
CA PHE A 3 -14.25 1.02 -1.71
C PHE A 3 -14.38 2.38 -1.02
N GLU A 4 -13.55 2.64 -0.02
CA GLU A 4 -13.58 3.85 0.80
C GLU A 4 -12.16 4.39 0.95
N ILE A 5 -11.98 5.68 0.61
CA ILE A 5 -10.72 6.40 0.81
C ILE A 5 -10.85 7.17 2.11
N LYS A 6 -9.97 6.89 3.07
CA LYS A 6 -9.98 7.55 4.38
C LYS A 6 -8.76 8.44 4.55
N PRO A 7 -8.84 9.55 5.30
CA PRO A 7 -7.65 10.23 5.78
C PRO A 7 -6.83 9.28 6.67
N PHE A 8 -5.51 9.43 6.64
CA PHE A 8 -4.63 8.66 7.52
C PHE A 8 -4.81 9.04 9.00
N SER A 9 -4.50 8.11 9.89
CA SER A 9 -4.29 8.42 11.32
C SER A 9 -2.81 8.74 11.59
N PRO A 10 -2.48 9.64 12.53
CA PRO A 10 -1.09 10.00 12.85
C PRO A 10 -0.18 8.80 13.16
N GLU A 11 -0.74 7.74 13.76
CA GLU A 11 -0.05 6.49 14.08
C GLU A 11 0.43 5.74 12.82
N GLU A 12 -0.22 5.96 11.69
CA GLU A 12 0.09 5.37 10.39
C GLU A 12 1.09 6.18 9.57
N ALA A 13 1.53 7.36 10.04
CA ALA A 13 2.41 8.26 9.27
C ALA A 13 3.70 7.56 8.77
N ALA A 14 4.24 6.63 9.56
CA ALA A 14 5.42 5.86 9.20
C ALA A 14 5.20 4.90 8.01
N LEU A 15 3.96 4.48 7.76
CA LEU A 15 3.61 3.52 6.70
C LEU A 15 3.60 4.13 5.29
N PHE A 16 3.77 5.46 5.19
CA PHE A 16 3.93 6.14 3.91
C PHE A 16 5.38 6.16 3.42
N TYR A 17 6.35 5.64 4.17
CA TYR A 17 7.78 5.75 3.87
C TYR A 17 8.46 4.39 3.95
N SER A 18 9.46 4.20 3.10
CA SER A 18 10.29 2.99 3.13
C SER A 18 11.11 2.94 4.41
N ASN A 19 11.16 1.76 5.02
CA ASN A 19 12.00 1.43 6.16
C ASN A 19 12.31 -0.07 6.12
N ASP A 20 13.52 -0.44 5.69
CA ASP A 20 13.87 -1.84 5.38
C ASP A 20 13.56 -2.84 6.52
N GLU A 21 13.83 -2.47 7.78
CA GLU A 21 13.57 -3.32 8.94
C GLU A 21 12.06 -3.49 9.17
N LYS A 22 11.32 -2.38 9.23
CA LYS A 22 9.88 -2.40 9.49
C LYS A 22 9.09 -2.96 8.32
N ASP A 23 9.51 -2.70 7.09
CA ASP A 23 8.84 -3.13 5.87
C ASP A 23 8.74 -4.65 5.82
N LYS A 24 9.82 -5.34 6.21
CA LYS A 24 9.81 -6.80 6.33
C LYS A 24 8.83 -7.27 7.41
N GLU A 25 8.88 -6.69 8.60
CA GLU A 25 8.03 -7.08 9.72
C GLU A 25 6.54 -6.82 9.45
N LEU A 26 6.24 -5.71 8.78
CA LEU A 26 4.90 -5.23 8.45
C LEU A 26 4.32 -5.85 7.19
N GLY A 27 5.09 -6.68 6.47
CA GLY A 27 4.61 -7.30 5.24
C GLY A 27 4.41 -6.29 4.11
N CYS A 28 5.29 -5.27 4.03
CA CYS A 28 5.36 -4.35 2.90
C CYS A 28 5.74 -5.12 1.64
N ILE A 29 4.82 -5.15 0.68
CA ILE A 29 4.98 -5.86 -0.60
C ILE A 29 5.88 -5.02 -1.51
N GLY A 30 5.65 -3.72 -1.50
CA GLY A 30 6.39 -2.73 -2.26
C GLY A 30 5.61 -1.43 -2.33
N HIS A 31 6.09 -0.51 -3.16
CA HIS A 31 5.38 0.73 -3.41
C HIS A 31 5.42 1.15 -4.87
N LEU A 32 4.38 1.88 -5.26
CA LEU A 32 4.29 2.54 -6.55
C LEU A 32 4.61 4.03 -6.35
N ARG A 33 5.51 4.58 -7.16
CA ARG A 33 5.76 6.02 -7.26
C ARG A 33 5.30 6.51 -8.62
N GLY A 34 4.58 7.63 -8.67
CA GLY A 34 4.11 8.16 -9.95
C GLY A 34 3.86 9.66 -9.97
N ASP A 35 3.60 10.16 -11.16
CA ASP A 35 3.35 11.57 -11.46
C ASP A 35 2.34 11.72 -12.61
N PHE A 36 1.87 12.95 -12.79
CA PHE A 36 0.90 13.29 -13.83
C PHE A 36 1.53 13.97 -15.05
N GLY A 37 2.85 13.86 -15.24
CA GLY A 37 3.57 14.47 -16.35
C GLY A 37 3.55 16.01 -16.35
N HIS A 38 4.19 16.61 -17.35
CA HIS A 38 4.32 18.05 -17.45
C HIS A 38 2.96 18.76 -17.58
N LYS A 39 1.99 18.14 -18.26
CA LYS A 39 0.65 18.72 -18.48
C LYS A 39 -0.32 18.37 -17.36
N GLY A 40 0.09 17.58 -16.38
CA GLY A 40 -0.72 17.20 -15.23
C GLY A 40 -1.86 16.25 -15.58
N ARG A 41 -1.81 15.52 -16.70
CA ARG A 41 -2.89 14.65 -17.18
C ARG A 41 -2.44 13.22 -17.49
N GLU A 42 -1.15 12.97 -17.42
CA GLU A 42 -0.56 11.66 -17.64
C GLU A 42 -0.69 10.78 -16.38
N PHE A 43 -0.22 9.53 -16.44
CA PHE A 43 -0.12 8.65 -15.27
C PHE A 43 1.13 7.80 -15.42
N TRP A 44 2.27 8.42 -15.15
CA TRP A 44 3.55 7.74 -15.16
C TRP A 44 3.77 7.08 -13.82
N HIS A 45 4.28 5.85 -13.81
CA HIS A 45 4.59 5.18 -12.56
C HIS A 45 5.75 4.21 -12.68
N THR A 46 6.35 3.90 -11.53
CA THR A 46 7.38 2.88 -11.35
C THR A 46 7.07 2.08 -10.09
N TRP A 47 7.21 0.77 -10.18
CA TRP A 47 7.08 -0.14 -9.03
C TRP A 47 8.44 -0.34 -8.38
N PHE A 48 8.46 -0.32 -7.05
CA PHE A 48 9.62 -0.60 -6.21
C PHE A 48 9.28 -1.78 -5.32
N ASP A 49 9.96 -2.90 -5.56
CA ASP A 49 9.72 -4.14 -4.84
C ASP A 49 10.40 -4.12 -3.47
N HIS A 50 9.69 -4.61 -2.45
CA HIS A 50 10.21 -4.73 -1.09
C HIS A 50 10.31 -6.20 -0.68
N GLN A 51 9.24 -6.96 -0.96
CA GLN A 51 9.17 -8.40 -0.69
C GLN A 51 8.54 -9.12 -1.88
N SER A 52 9.37 -9.51 -2.84
CA SER A 52 8.96 -10.14 -4.11
C SER A 52 8.09 -11.39 -3.93
N SER A 53 8.29 -12.14 -2.85
CA SER A 53 7.47 -13.31 -2.52
C SER A 53 6.01 -12.97 -2.21
N LEU A 54 5.72 -11.73 -1.82
CA LEU A 54 4.37 -11.23 -1.55
C LEU A 54 3.72 -10.57 -2.77
N ASN A 55 4.48 -10.33 -3.83
CA ASN A 55 4.03 -9.71 -5.08
C ASN A 55 3.33 -10.74 -5.99
N THR A 56 2.27 -11.35 -5.47
CA THR A 56 1.55 -12.46 -6.10
C THR A 56 0.56 -11.98 -7.17
N PRO A 57 0.07 -12.86 -8.06
CA PRO A 57 -0.99 -12.51 -9.02
C PRO A 57 -2.25 -11.94 -8.36
N GLU A 58 -2.62 -12.45 -7.19
CA GLU A 58 -3.78 -11.97 -6.42
C GLU A 58 -3.57 -10.52 -5.98
N PHE A 59 -2.39 -10.20 -5.41
CA PHE A 59 -2.03 -8.84 -5.06
C PHE A 59 -2.06 -7.91 -6.26
N LYS A 60 -1.50 -8.34 -7.40
CA LYS A 60 -1.48 -7.55 -8.64
C LYS A 60 -2.88 -7.23 -9.14
N SER A 61 -3.81 -8.18 -9.00
CA SER A 61 -5.21 -7.93 -9.36
C SER A 61 -5.87 -6.93 -8.40
N ASP A 62 -5.61 -7.02 -7.09
CA ASP A 62 -6.19 -6.16 -6.07
C ASP A 62 -5.69 -4.71 -6.22
N ILE A 63 -4.37 -4.50 -6.34
CA ILE A 63 -3.79 -3.16 -6.53
C ILE A 63 -4.25 -2.53 -7.86
N ALA A 64 -4.41 -3.32 -8.93
CA ALA A 64 -4.92 -2.80 -10.19
C ALA A 64 -6.35 -2.26 -10.04
N ALA A 65 -7.22 -2.97 -9.30
CA ALA A 65 -8.57 -2.50 -8.99
C ALA A 65 -8.54 -1.22 -8.14
N VAL A 66 -7.70 -1.18 -7.10
CA VAL A 66 -7.54 0.01 -6.25
C VAL A 66 -7.04 1.22 -7.02
N ILE A 67 -6.01 1.04 -7.88
CA ILE A 67 -5.51 2.13 -8.75
C ILE A 67 -6.62 2.61 -9.68
N ASN A 68 -7.38 1.71 -10.30
CA ASN A 68 -8.49 2.10 -11.18
C ASN A 68 -9.52 2.95 -10.44
N GLU A 69 -9.86 2.59 -9.21
CA GLU A 69 -10.79 3.35 -8.37
C GLU A 69 -10.22 4.72 -7.96
N LEU A 70 -8.96 4.79 -7.54
CA LEU A 70 -8.27 6.04 -7.23
C LEU A 70 -8.20 6.97 -8.45
N ARG A 71 -8.10 6.42 -9.67
CA ARG A 71 -8.10 7.19 -10.93
C ARG A 71 -9.49 7.63 -11.37
N THR A 72 -10.53 6.87 -11.01
CA THR A 72 -11.90 7.15 -11.46
C THR A 72 -12.62 8.11 -10.51
N ARG A 73 -12.46 7.89 -9.20
CA ARG A 73 -13.21 8.58 -8.14
C ARG A 73 -12.34 9.27 -7.10
N GLY A 74 -11.04 8.97 -7.10
CA GLY A 74 -10.09 9.47 -6.10
C GLY A 74 -9.12 10.54 -6.63
N PRO A 75 -8.03 10.79 -5.88
CA PRO A 75 -7.08 11.85 -6.19
C PRO A 75 -6.17 11.56 -7.38
N LEU A 76 -6.19 10.35 -7.96
CA LEU A 76 -5.19 9.92 -8.95
C LEU A 76 -5.64 10.04 -10.41
N LYS A 77 -6.71 10.77 -10.68
CA LYS A 77 -7.20 11.01 -12.04
C LYS A 77 -6.21 11.85 -12.86
N ASP A 78 -5.86 13.01 -12.32
CA ASP A 78 -4.98 14.03 -12.89
C ASP A 78 -4.53 14.99 -11.78
N LEU A 79 -3.55 15.86 -12.06
CA LEU A 79 -2.99 16.78 -11.06
C LEU A 79 -4.03 17.75 -10.50
N GLY A 80 -4.91 18.29 -11.36
CA GLY A 80 -5.95 19.22 -10.93
C GLY A 80 -6.95 18.57 -9.97
N THR A 81 -7.32 17.32 -10.24
CA THR A 81 -8.16 16.51 -9.36
C THR A 81 -7.45 16.23 -8.04
N MET A 82 -6.16 15.88 -8.05
CA MET A 82 -5.38 15.69 -6.82
C MET A 82 -5.35 16.95 -5.96
N VAL A 83 -5.08 18.12 -6.56
CA VAL A 83 -5.03 19.41 -5.86
C VAL A 83 -6.36 19.68 -5.15
N ASN A 84 -7.48 19.57 -5.88
CA ASN A 84 -8.80 19.79 -5.31
C ASN A 84 -9.14 18.77 -4.22
N TYR A 85 -8.81 17.50 -4.44
CA TYR A 85 -9.05 16.44 -3.47
C TYR A 85 -8.27 16.68 -2.18
N CYS A 86 -6.98 17.00 -2.27
CA CYS A 86 -6.13 17.26 -1.11
C CYS A 86 -6.61 18.48 -0.32
N TYR A 87 -6.88 19.61 -0.99
CA TYR A 87 -7.36 20.81 -0.30
C TYR A 87 -8.77 20.68 0.28
N GLY A 88 -9.59 19.78 -0.27
CA GLY A 88 -10.88 19.41 0.30
C GLY A 88 -10.79 18.54 1.57
N HIS A 89 -9.65 17.88 1.80
CA HIS A 89 -9.40 16.97 2.92
C HIS A 89 -8.22 17.46 3.77
N ARG A 90 -8.37 18.62 4.42
CA ARG A 90 -7.29 19.25 5.19
C ARG A 90 -6.85 18.42 6.39
N GLU A 91 -7.75 17.60 6.93
CA GLU A 91 -7.50 16.62 7.98
C GLU A 91 -6.51 15.53 7.54
N ALA A 92 -6.37 15.28 6.23
CA ALA A 92 -5.42 14.32 5.67
C ALA A 92 -4.01 14.91 5.50
N LYS A 93 -3.78 16.18 5.85
CA LYS A 93 -2.48 16.84 5.68
C LYS A 93 -1.46 16.28 6.67
N ILE A 94 -0.28 15.85 6.19
CA ILE A 94 0.80 15.29 7.00
C ILE A 94 1.65 16.44 7.58
N PRO A 95 1.63 16.70 8.90
CA PRO A 95 2.42 17.76 9.50
C PRO A 95 3.92 17.44 9.46
N GLY A 96 4.75 18.45 9.19
CA GLY A 96 6.21 18.31 9.20
C GLY A 96 6.78 17.49 8.02
N ALA A 97 5.96 17.14 7.02
CA ALA A 97 6.44 16.54 5.80
C ALA A 97 7.39 17.51 5.04
N TRP A 98 8.36 16.93 4.32
CA TRP A 98 9.35 17.70 3.56
C TRP A 98 8.71 18.70 2.59
N HIS A 99 7.68 18.26 1.86
CA HIS A 99 6.81 19.18 1.12
C HIS A 99 5.68 19.65 2.05
N PRO A 100 5.49 20.97 2.19
CA PRO A 100 4.51 21.53 3.13
C PRO A 100 3.07 21.17 2.78
N ASP A 101 2.79 20.69 1.57
CA ASP A 101 1.48 20.24 1.11
C ASP A 101 1.46 18.74 0.82
N THR A 102 1.89 17.93 1.78
CA THR A 102 1.79 16.47 1.68
C THR A 102 0.50 15.98 2.35
N TYR A 103 -0.23 15.08 1.69
CA TYR A 103 -1.49 14.51 2.20
C TYR A 103 -1.40 12.99 2.23
N GLY A 104 -1.99 12.35 3.24
CA GLY A 104 -2.00 10.92 3.45
C GLY A 104 -3.40 10.34 3.45
N PHE A 105 -3.63 9.31 2.67
CA PHE A 105 -4.90 8.57 2.61
C PHE A 105 -4.65 7.08 2.74
N CYS A 106 -5.65 6.34 3.20
CA CYS A 106 -5.63 4.88 3.22
C CYS A 106 -6.85 4.27 2.52
N VAL A 107 -6.61 3.13 1.88
CA VAL A 107 -7.64 2.25 1.31
C VAL A 107 -7.35 0.85 1.82
N ASN A 108 -8.36 0.19 2.37
CA ASN A 108 -8.27 -1.18 2.84
C ASN A 108 -9.13 -2.10 1.99
N THR A 109 -8.58 -3.24 1.59
CA THR A 109 -9.29 -4.35 0.97
C THR A 109 -9.32 -5.54 1.93
N ASP A 110 -9.92 -6.64 1.50
CA ASP A 110 -10.06 -7.83 2.34
C ASP A 110 -8.71 -8.42 2.78
N ARG A 111 -7.64 -8.20 2.00
CA ARG A 111 -6.30 -8.78 2.25
C ARG A 111 -5.17 -7.76 2.33
N TYR A 112 -5.39 -6.53 1.86
CA TYR A 112 -4.32 -5.54 1.71
C TYR A 112 -4.70 -4.17 2.27
N CYS A 113 -3.67 -3.40 2.60
CA CYS A 113 -3.76 -2.01 3.04
C CYS A 113 -2.88 -1.15 2.12
N TYR A 114 -3.44 -0.07 1.61
CA TYR A 114 -2.79 0.85 0.68
C TYR A 114 -2.67 2.22 1.32
N PHE A 115 -1.45 2.72 1.48
CA PHE A 115 -1.16 4.04 2.02
C PHE A 115 -0.74 4.97 0.89
N ILE A 116 -1.63 5.89 0.52
CA ILE A 116 -1.48 6.83 -0.58
C ILE A 116 -0.98 8.17 -0.05
N ARG A 117 0.26 8.52 -0.39
CA ARG A 117 0.81 9.86 -0.12
C ARG A 117 0.70 10.70 -1.39
N CYS A 118 0.07 11.87 -1.28
CA CYS A 118 -0.13 12.81 -2.37
C CYS A 118 0.69 14.10 -2.15
N PHE A 119 1.27 14.57 -3.25
CA PHE A 119 2.03 15.82 -3.39
C PHE A 119 1.41 16.61 -4.56
N PRO A 120 0.47 17.54 -4.28
CA PRO A 120 -0.28 18.30 -5.27
C PRO A 120 0.57 19.47 -5.82
N GLN A 121 1.79 19.19 -6.29
CA GLN A 121 2.71 20.16 -6.88
C GLN A 121 3.16 19.74 -8.28
N GLN A 122 3.25 20.68 -9.20
CA GLN A 122 3.70 20.40 -10.57
C GLN A 122 5.21 20.14 -10.60
N GLY A 123 5.65 19.17 -11.42
CA GLY A 123 7.08 18.94 -11.68
C GLY A 123 7.79 18.00 -10.69
N ASP A 124 7.05 17.28 -9.86
CA ASP A 124 7.57 16.29 -8.91
C ASP A 124 6.82 14.96 -9.03
N TYR A 125 7.25 13.94 -8.31
CA TYR A 125 6.51 12.70 -8.10
C TYR A 125 5.28 12.96 -7.23
N ASN A 126 4.13 13.10 -7.90
CA ASN A 126 2.88 13.50 -7.27
C ASN A 126 2.32 12.49 -6.27
N PHE A 127 2.63 11.19 -6.40
CA PHE A 127 2.08 10.22 -5.48
C PHE A 127 2.95 9.00 -5.24
N TYR A 128 2.74 8.43 -4.05
CA TYR A 128 3.31 7.15 -3.63
C TYR A 128 2.18 6.29 -3.07
N ILE A 129 2.17 5.00 -3.40
CA ILE A 129 1.22 4.02 -2.84
C ILE A 129 2.04 2.90 -2.21
N TYR A 130 2.14 2.91 -0.88
CA TYR A 130 2.78 1.83 -0.14
C TYR A 130 1.76 0.72 0.13
N CYS A 131 2.16 -0.51 -0.18
CA CYS A 131 1.26 -1.66 -0.23
C CYS A 131 1.68 -2.68 0.82
N TYR A 132 0.78 -2.97 1.76
CA TYR A 132 1.02 -3.94 2.84
C TYR A 132 -0.01 -5.05 2.79
N LYS A 133 0.35 -6.25 3.25
CA LYS A 133 -0.66 -7.20 3.73
C LYS A 133 -1.40 -6.59 4.91
N ASN A 134 -2.70 -6.83 5.00
CA ASN A 134 -3.44 -6.39 6.16
C ASN A 134 -2.99 -7.16 7.43
N GLU A 135 -3.27 -6.58 8.59
CA GLU A 135 -2.85 -7.16 9.87
C GLU A 135 -3.47 -8.55 10.12
N LYS A 136 -4.73 -8.77 9.73
CA LYS A 136 -5.43 -10.05 9.92
C LYS A 136 -4.74 -11.19 9.16
N GLU A 137 -4.41 -10.98 7.90
CA GLU A 137 -3.68 -11.93 7.06
C GLU A 137 -2.28 -12.20 7.64
N ARG A 138 -1.58 -11.16 8.11
CA ARG A 138 -0.27 -11.33 8.78
C ARG A 138 -0.36 -12.16 10.06
N LEU A 139 -1.41 -11.98 10.86
CA LEU A 139 -1.62 -12.75 12.09
C LEU A 139 -2.06 -14.20 11.79
N ASN A 140 -2.89 -14.41 10.76
CA ASN A 140 -3.30 -15.74 10.31
C ASN A 140 -2.09 -16.57 9.85
N GLU A 141 -1.21 -16.00 9.00
CA GLU A 141 0.00 -16.68 8.52
C GLU A 141 0.96 -17.05 9.66
N LYS A 142 1.13 -16.15 10.64
CA LYS A 142 1.93 -16.45 11.84
C LYS A 142 1.34 -17.59 12.67
N THR A 143 0.02 -17.70 12.71
CA THR A 143 -0.69 -18.75 13.47
C THR A 143 -0.60 -20.09 12.75
N GLU A 144 -0.82 -20.12 11.44
CA GLU A 144 -0.67 -21.31 10.60
C GLU A 144 0.79 -21.81 10.59
N GLY A 145 1.76 -20.91 10.46
CA GLY A 145 3.18 -21.25 10.53
C GLY A 145 3.58 -21.87 11.87
N LYS A 146 3.03 -21.39 12.99
CA LYS A 146 3.22 -22.01 14.32
C LYS A 146 2.57 -23.39 14.39
N TYR A 147 1.35 -23.54 13.89
CA TYR A 147 0.63 -24.81 13.92
C TYR A 147 1.37 -25.91 13.13
N ILE A 148 1.85 -25.59 11.92
CA ILE A 148 2.62 -26.51 11.07
C ILE A 148 3.95 -26.92 11.74
N GLN A 149 4.62 -26.01 12.46
CA GLN A 149 5.84 -26.33 13.21
C GLN A 149 5.59 -27.25 14.41
N THR A 150 4.43 -27.14 15.07
CA THR A 150 4.08 -27.95 16.24
C THR A 150 3.43 -29.30 15.93
N ALA A 151 3.02 -29.54 14.67
CA ALA A 151 2.38 -30.79 14.28
C ALA A 151 3.39 -31.97 14.36
N PRO A 152 3.04 -33.07 15.06
CA PRO A 152 3.96 -34.20 15.21
C PRO A 152 4.25 -34.84 13.85
N LYS A 153 5.53 -34.84 13.45
CA LYS A 153 6.01 -35.62 12.30
C LYS A 153 5.68 -37.09 12.55
N LYS A 154 4.70 -37.65 11.81
CA LYS A 154 4.50 -39.10 11.76
C LYS A 154 5.81 -39.73 11.28
N ARG A 155 6.57 -40.36 12.19
CA ARG A 155 7.64 -41.27 11.82
C ARG A 155 6.98 -42.45 11.10
N SER A 156 7.09 -42.50 9.79
CA SER A 156 6.91 -43.72 9.03
C SER A 156 8.08 -44.64 9.40
N HIS A 157 7.88 -45.42 10.46
CA HIS A 157 8.67 -46.61 10.70
C HIS A 157 8.01 -47.79 9.97
N GLU A 158 8.87 -48.62 9.39
CA GLU A 158 8.66 -50.04 9.07
C GLU A 158 7.90 -50.39 7.76
N LEU A 159 8.32 -51.36 6.95
CA LEU A 159 9.08 -52.59 7.24
C LEU A 159 10.09 -52.96 6.15
N GLU A 160 11.26 -53.41 6.59
CA GLU A 160 12.14 -54.31 5.84
C GLU A 160 11.37 -55.58 5.45
N ARG A 161 11.51 -56.01 4.20
CA ARG A 161 11.59 -57.43 3.79
C ARG A 161 12.15 -57.58 2.39
#